data_AF-A0A644ZLL2-F1
#
_entry.id   AF-A0A644ZLL2-F1
#
_cell.length_a   1.000
_cell.length_b   1.000
_cell.length_c   1.000
_cell.angle_alpha   90.00
_cell.angle_beta   90.00
_cell.angle_gamma   90.00
#
_symmetry.space_group_name_H-M   'P 1'
#
loop_
_entity.id
_entity.type
_entity.pdbx_description
1 polymer ?
#
loop_
_entity_poly.entity_id
_entity_poly.type
_entity_poly.pdbx_seq_one_letter_code
_entity_poly.pdbx_strand_id
1 'polypeptide(L)'
;MQPSSAKHHLLRLQELGLVEVDHTELIHGITATFFRKTLVTVSFASLGAEKQKLVSDFIDKQIRDDLYAKPRTHTDESGHFMADQLSGVVHLSEKEADQVYRLIRTFLAKHEKHGEGKKAYAYSLVAYHV
;
A
#
# COMPACT_ATOMS: atom_id res chain seq x y z
N MET A 1 -8.65 -17.64 14.21
CA MET A 1 -7.94 -18.44 13.19
C MET A 1 -7.17 -19.55 13.89
N GLN A 2 -7.06 -20.73 13.28
CA GLN A 2 -6.24 -21.83 13.82
C GLN A 2 -4.75 -21.64 13.41
N PRO A 3 -3.77 -21.96 14.28
CA PRO A 3 -2.34 -21.74 14.01
C PRO A 3 -1.82 -22.42 12.73
N SER A 4 -2.35 -23.60 12.40
CA SER A 4 -2.00 -24.36 11.19
C SER A 4 -2.39 -23.64 9.90
N SER A 5 -3.56 -22.99 9.88
CA SER A 5 -4.05 -22.21 8.74
C SER A 5 -3.21 -20.94 8.53
N ALA A 6 -2.84 -20.24 9.61
CA ALA A 6 -1.99 -19.05 9.52
C ALA A 6 -0.60 -19.38 8.92
N LYS A 7 0.03 -20.46 9.39
CA LYS A 7 1.32 -20.92 8.84
C LYS A 7 1.23 -21.26 7.35
N HIS A 8 0.17 -21.93 6.92
CA HIS A 8 -0.04 -22.26 5.52
C HIS A 8 -0.13 -21.00 4.65
N HIS A 9 -0.88 -19.99 5.09
CA HIS A 9 -0.98 -18.71 4.36
C HIS A 9 0.36 -17.95 4.32
N LEU A 10 1.13 -17.92 5.42
CA LEU A 10 2.43 -17.26 5.46
C LEU A 10 3.43 -17.89 4.47
N LEU A 11 3.49 -19.22 4.41
CA LEU A 11 4.38 -19.91 3.47
C LEU A 11 4.00 -19.60 2.01
N ARG A 12 2.71 -19.57 1.69
CA ARG A 12 2.26 -19.20 0.34
C ARG A 12 2.56 -17.74 0.00
N LEU A 13 2.43 -16.82 0.95
CA LEU A 13 2.82 -15.42 0.76
C LEU A 13 4.35 -15.30 0.56
N GLN A 14 5.14 -16.15 1.22
CA GLN A 14 6.59 -16.19 1.06
C GLN A 14 6.98 -16.73 -0.33
N GLU A 15 6.33 -17.79 -0.81
CA GLU A 15 6.50 -18.30 -2.18
C GLU A 15 6.21 -17.23 -3.25
N LEU A 16 5.22 -16.36 -2.99
CA LEU A 16 4.86 -15.24 -3.85
C LEU A 16 5.78 -14.01 -3.67
N GLY A 17 6.75 -14.05 -2.75
CA GLY A 17 7.66 -12.94 -2.46
C GLY A 17 7.04 -11.75 -1.73
N LEU A 18 5.82 -11.90 -1.19
CA LEU A 18 5.10 -10.84 -0.48
C LEU A 18 5.53 -10.69 0.98
N VAL A 19 6.08 -11.76 1.55
CA VAL A 19 6.72 -11.76 2.86
C VAL A 19 8.06 -12.48 2.78
N GLU A 20 8.96 -12.14 3.67
CA GLU A 20 10.26 -12.77 3.81
C GLU A 20 10.54 -13.09 5.28
N VAL A 21 11.40 -14.07 5.53
CA VAL A 21 11.86 -14.38 6.88
C VAL A 21 12.70 -13.19 7.36
N ASP A 22 12.29 -12.59 8.46
CA ASP A 22 13.03 -11.52 9.09
C ASP A 22 14.15 -12.09 9.97
N HIS A 23 13.76 -12.94 10.93
CA HIS A 23 14.68 -13.66 11.81
C HIS A 23 14.02 -14.90 12.43
N THR A 24 14.81 -15.68 13.15
CA THR A 24 14.36 -16.84 13.94
C THR A 24 14.86 -16.71 15.37
N GLU A 25 14.04 -17.07 16.35
CA GLU A 25 14.38 -16.99 17.78
C GLU A 25 13.95 -18.26 18.52
N LEU A 26 14.69 -18.66 19.56
CA LEU A 26 14.31 -19.77 20.44
C LEU A 26 13.49 -19.22 21.61
N ILE A 27 12.18 -19.52 21.63
CA ILE A 27 11.26 -19.07 22.66
C ILE A 27 10.72 -20.30 23.39
N HIS A 28 11.03 -20.42 24.68
CA HIS A 28 10.62 -21.56 25.52
C HIS A 28 10.96 -22.95 24.91
N GLY A 29 12.11 -23.06 24.24
CA GLY A 29 12.56 -24.30 23.59
C GLY A 29 11.96 -24.57 22.20
N ILE A 30 11.12 -23.67 21.67
CA ILE A 30 10.56 -23.75 20.32
C ILE A 30 11.24 -22.71 19.44
N THR A 31 11.70 -23.11 18.25
CA THR A 31 12.21 -22.16 17.25
C THR A 31 11.04 -21.44 16.59
N ALA A 32 10.87 -20.17 16.90
CA ALA A 32 9.91 -19.27 16.26
C ALA A 32 10.53 -18.62 15.02
N THR A 33 9.77 -18.54 13.93
CA THR A 33 10.15 -17.83 12.71
C THR A 33 9.31 -16.56 12.59
N PHE A 34 9.97 -15.42 12.51
CA PHE A 34 9.34 -14.12 12.31
C PHE A 34 9.41 -13.73 10.83
N PHE A 35 8.30 -13.20 10.33
CA PHE A 35 8.15 -12.78 8.94
C PHE A 35 7.93 -11.28 8.88
N ARG A 36 8.52 -10.62 7.88
CA ARG A 36 8.21 -9.23 7.54
C ARG A 36 7.65 -9.11 6.13
N LYS A 37 6.90 -8.03 5.88
CA LYS A 37 6.37 -7.72 4.54
C LYS A 37 7.51 -7.27 3.63
N THR A 38 7.50 -7.75 2.39
CA THR A 38 8.40 -7.25 1.35
C THR A 38 7.83 -5.97 0.72
N LEU A 39 8.68 -5.01 0.37
CA LEU A 39 8.27 -3.77 -0.31
C LEU A 39 8.14 -4.01 -1.82
N VAL A 40 7.09 -4.72 -2.24
CA VAL A 40 6.85 -5.10 -3.64
C VAL A 40 5.50 -4.57 -4.12
N THR A 41 5.44 -4.13 -5.38
CA THR A 41 4.20 -3.73 -6.04
C THR A 41 3.46 -4.96 -6.56
N VAL A 42 2.22 -5.14 -6.13
CA VAL A 42 1.35 -6.25 -6.58
C VAL A 42 0.37 -5.74 -7.63
N SER A 43 0.33 -6.41 -8.78
CA SER A 43 -0.65 -6.13 -9.83
C SER A 43 -1.70 -7.24 -9.88
N PHE A 44 -2.97 -6.83 -9.97
CA PHE A 44 -4.12 -7.72 -10.10
C PHE A 44 -4.66 -7.79 -11.54
N ALA A 45 -3.90 -7.28 -12.51
CA ALA A 45 -4.35 -7.12 -13.90
C ALA A 45 -4.71 -8.44 -14.62
N SER A 46 -4.23 -9.58 -14.13
CA SER A 46 -4.54 -10.90 -14.69
C SER A 46 -5.78 -11.56 -14.08
N LEU A 47 -6.48 -10.89 -13.15
CA LEU A 47 -7.74 -11.38 -12.59
C LEU A 47 -8.90 -11.14 -13.55
N GLY A 48 -9.85 -12.08 -13.59
CA GLY A 48 -11.14 -11.83 -14.26
C GLY A 48 -11.91 -10.69 -13.58
N ALA A 49 -12.76 -9.99 -14.34
CA ALA A 49 -13.43 -8.75 -13.94
C ALA A 49 -14.13 -8.81 -12.58
N GLU A 50 -14.80 -9.92 -12.24
CA GLU A 50 -15.48 -10.08 -10.94
C GLU A 50 -14.49 -10.12 -9.76
N LYS A 51 -13.38 -10.84 -9.92
CA LYS A 51 -12.33 -10.95 -8.89
C LYS A 51 -11.57 -9.63 -8.76
N GLN A 52 -11.36 -8.94 -9.88
CA GLN A 52 -10.75 -7.61 -9.88
C GLN A 52 -11.64 -6.62 -9.11
N LYS A 53 -12.95 -6.62 -9.35
CA LYS A 53 -13.91 -5.78 -8.61
C LYS A 53 -13.88 -6.08 -7.11
N LEU A 54 -13.93 -7.35 -6.71
CA LEU A 54 -13.88 -7.74 -5.31
C LEU A 54 -12.60 -7.27 -4.61
N VAL A 55 -11.45 -7.41 -5.28
CA VAL A 55 -10.15 -6.96 -4.77
C VAL A 55 -10.11 -5.44 -4.68
N SER A 56 -10.60 -4.72 -5.70
CA SER A 56 -10.70 -3.27 -5.66
C SER A 56 -11.61 -2.79 -4.52
N ASP A 57 -12.79 -3.38 -4.35
CA ASP A 57 -13.72 -3.02 -3.27
C ASP A 57 -13.11 -3.28 -1.88
N PHE A 58 -12.35 -4.36 -1.74
CA PHE A 58 -11.64 -4.69 -0.48
C PHE A 58 -10.50 -3.71 -0.19
N ILE A 59 -9.67 -3.41 -1.19
CA ILE A 59 -8.56 -2.44 -1.07
C ILE A 59 -9.13 -1.05 -0.77
N ASP A 60 -10.15 -0.62 -1.51
CA ASP A 60 -10.82 0.66 -1.30
C ASP A 60 -11.42 0.76 0.09
N LYS A 61 -12.02 -0.31 0.59
CA LYS A 61 -12.53 -0.34 1.96
C LYS A 61 -11.41 -0.28 2.99
N GLN A 62 -10.35 -1.08 2.85
CA GLN A 62 -9.26 -1.11 3.82
C GLN A 62 -8.49 0.23 3.84
N ILE A 63 -8.21 0.81 2.68
CA ILE A 63 -7.58 2.13 2.57
C ILE A 63 -8.49 3.18 3.19
N ARG A 64 -9.79 3.14 2.91
CA ARG A 64 -10.78 4.05 3.50
C ARG A 64 -10.84 3.89 5.02
N ASP A 65 -10.88 2.68 5.54
CA ASP A 65 -10.95 2.45 6.98
C ASP A 65 -9.66 2.94 7.68
N ASP A 66 -8.46 2.64 7.16
CA ASP A 66 -7.19 3.10 7.72
C ASP A 66 -6.95 4.61 7.53
N LEU A 67 -7.37 5.18 6.40
CA LEU A 67 -7.20 6.61 6.10
C LEU A 67 -8.21 7.47 6.85
N TYR A 68 -9.47 7.04 6.96
CA TYR A 68 -10.54 7.79 7.63
C TYR A 68 -10.48 7.64 9.16
N ALA A 69 -9.73 6.66 9.69
CA ALA A 69 -9.37 6.60 11.10
C ALA A 69 -8.33 7.67 11.50
N LYS A 70 -7.67 8.32 10.53
CA LYS A 70 -6.70 9.39 10.77
C LYS A 70 -7.39 10.77 10.72
N PRO A 71 -6.95 11.75 11.53
CA PRO A 71 -7.43 13.12 11.43
C PRO A 71 -7.23 13.68 10.01
N ARG A 72 -8.19 14.48 9.52
CA ARG A 72 -8.27 14.99 8.13
C ARG A 72 -7.02 15.74 7.65
N THR A 73 -6.21 16.26 8.57
CA THR A 73 -4.88 16.80 8.30
C THR A 73 -4.03 16.56 9.54
N HIS A 74 -2.86 15.94 9.39
CA HIS A 74 -1.89 15.80 10.48
C HIS A 74 -0.53 16.30 9.99
N THR A 75 -0.04 17.32 10.66
CA THR A 75 1.38 17.70 10.65
C THR A 75 1.99 17.25 11.96
N ASP A 76 3.27 16.88 11.96
CA ASP A 76 4.00 16.68 13.22
C ASP A 76 4.25 18.02 13.94
N GLU A 77 4.88 17.98 15.11
CA GLU A 77 5.18 19.16 15.93
C GLU A 77 6.02 20.23 15.20
N SER A 78 6.69 19.86 14.10
CA SER A 78 7.49 20.76 13.25
C SER A 78 6.71 21.33 12.06
N GLY A 79 5.43 20.96 11.90
CA GLY A 79 4.62 21.32 10.74
C GLY A 79 4.87 20.43 9.53
N HIS A 80 5.64 19.34 9.66
CA HIS A 80 5.93 18.44 8.55
C HIS A 80 4.77 17.51 8.25
N PHE A 81 4.55 17.24 6.96
CA PHE A 81 3.42 16.47 6.47
C PHE A 81 3.46 15.00 6.95
N MET A 82 2.40 14.58 7.65
CA MET A 82 2.20 13.19 8.06
C MET A 82 1.09 12.50 7.27
N ALA A 83 -0.06 13.15 7.11
CA ALA A 83 -1.19 12.64 6.32
C ALA A 83 -2.15 13.77 5.91
N ASP A 84 -2.75 13.62 4.73
CA ASP A 84 -3.82 14.48 4.22
C ASP A 84 -4.73 13.66 3.30
N GLN A 85 -5.99 14.08 3.21
CA GLN A 85 -7.01 13.48 2.38
C GLN A 85 -7.59 14.54 1.44
N LEU A 86 -7.15 14.52 0.19
CA LEU A 86 -7.63 15.43 -0.84
C LEU A 86 -8.74 14.79 -1.68
N SER A 87 -9.90 15.45 -1.74
CA SER A 87 -11.01 15.10 -2.62
C SER A 87 -11.70 16.38 -3.09
N GLY A 88 -11.99 16.48 -4.38
CA GLY A 88 -12.60 17.65 -4.97
C GLY A 88 -12.79 17.53 -6.48
N VAL A 89 -13.40 18.53 -7.08
CA VAL A 89 -13.57 18.65 -8.53
C VAL A 89 -12.68 19.78 -9.03
N VAL A 90 -11.87 19.48 -10.05
CA VAL A 90 -11.02 20.46 -10.74
C VAL A 90 -11.40 20.50 -12.22
N HIS A 91 -11.34 21.68 -12.82
CA HIS A 91 -11.61 21.85 -14.26
C HIS A 91 -10.28 21.99 -14.97
N LEU A 92 -9.97 21.04 -15.84
CA LEU A 92 -8.70 20.94 -16.57
C LEU A 92 -9.02 20.71 -18.04
N SER A 93 -8.19 21.26 -18.92
CA SER A 93 -8.09 20.76 -20.30
C SER A 93 -7.48 19.36 -20.33
N GLU A 94 -7.68 18.63 -21.43
CA GLU A 94 -7.09 17.29 -21.63
C GLU A 94 -5.57 17.31 -21.44
N LYS A 95 -4.89 18.33 -21.96
CA LYS A 95 -3.44 18.48 -21.82
C LYS A 95 -3.00 18.66 -20.36
N GLU A 96 -3.77 19.41 -19.58
CA GLU A 96 -3.50 19.63 -18.16
C GLU A 96 -3.75 18.36 -17.34
N ALA A 97 -4.82 17.61 -17.66
CA ALA A 97 -5.09 16.31 -17.04
C ALA A 97 -3.93 15.31 -17.29
N ASP A 98 -3.47 15.21 -18.53
CA ASP A 98 -2.32 14.37 -18.90
C ASP A 98 -1.02 14.81 -18.21
N GLN A 99 -0.84 16.12 -18.02
CA GLN A 99 0.33 16.67 -17.34
C GLN A 99 0.35 16.32 -15.86
N VAL A 100 -0.78 16.49 -15.17
CA VAL A 100 -0.91 16.12 -13.74
C VAL A 100 -0.68 14.62 -13.55
N TYR A 101 -1.32 13.81 -14.39
CA TYR A 101 -1.16 12.36 -14.33
C TYR A 101 0.31 11.93 -14.50
N ARG A 102 0.99 12.47 -15.53
CA ARG A 102 2.41 12.19 -15.76
C ARG A 102 3.28 12.65 -14.61
N LEU A 103 3.07 13.84 -14.07
CA LEU A 103 3.86 14.38 -12.96
C LEU A 103 3.79 13.45 -11.74
N ILE A 104 2.58 13.05 -11.34
CA ILE A 104 2.38 12.16 -10.19
C ILE A 104 3.03 10.80 -10.45
N ARG A 105 2.76 10.17 -11.60
CA ARG A 105 3.33 8.86 -11.96
C ARG A 105 4.85 8.88 -11.99
N THR A 106 5.46 9.87 -12.63
CA THR A 106 6.91 9.99 -12.74
C THR A 106 7.55 10.23 -11.37
N PHE A 107 6.92 11.05 -10.53
CA PHE A 107 7.41 11.28 -9.18
C PHE A 107 7.41 10.00 -8.34
N LEU A 108 6.30 9.26 -8.35
CA LEU A 108 6.15 8.01 -7.59
C LEU A 108 7.15 6.94 -8.07
N ALA A 109 7.24 6.70 -9.38
CA ALA A 109 8.16 5.71 -9.95
C ALA A 109 9.64 6.00 -9.61
N LYS A 110 10.02 7.28 -9.53
CA LYS A 110 11.37 7.69 -9.12
C LYS A 110 11.67 7.36 -7.64
N HIS A 111 10.65 7.21 -6.81
CA HIS A 111 10.76 7.06 -5.35
C HIS A 111 10.25 5.71 -4.81
N GLU A 112 9.90 4.76 -5.68
CA GLU A 112 9.48 3.40 -5.27
C GLU A 112 10.58 2.65 -4.49
N LYS A 113 11.86 2.96 -4.73
CA LYS A 113 12.98 2.30 -4.07
C LYS A 113 13.28 2.90 -2.71
N HIS A 114 13.50 2.02 -1.73
CA HIS A 114 14.00 2.38 -0.41
C HIS A 114 15.36 3.10 -0.53
N GLY A 115 15.57 4.14 0.28
CA GLY A 115 16.81 4.91 0.31
C GLY A 115 17.06 5.48 1.70
N GLU A 116 18.33 5.61 2.07
CA GLU A 116 18.72 6.12 3.39
C GLU A 116 18.10 7.49 3.69
N GLY A 117 17.62 7.65 4.92
CA GLY A 117 16.97 8.90 5.38
C GLY A 117 15.53 9.11 4.89
N LYS A 118 14.94 8.18 4.12
CA LYS A 118 13.56 8.30 3.63
C LYS A 118 12.57 7.50 4.49
N LYS A 119 11.46 8.14 4.84
CA LYS A 119 10.31 7.48 5.50
C LYS A 119 9.36 6.91 4.45
N ALA A 120 8.73 5.78 4.75
CA ALA A 120 7.72 5.18 3.89
C ALA A 120 6.38 5.92 4.04
N TYR A 121 5.81 6.33 2.90
CA TYR A 121 4.47 6.92 2.83
C TYR A 121 3.59 6.03 1.96
N ALA A 122 2.48 5.55 2.51
CA ALA A 122 1.45 4.87 1.75
C ALA A 122 0.53 5.91 1.06
N TYR A 123 0.16 5.68 -0.19
CA TYR A 123 -0.73 6.56 -0.96
C TYR A 123 -1.75 5.75 -1.77
N SER A 124 -2.88 6.40 -2.08
CA SER A 124 -3.89 5.92 -3.02
C SER A 124 -4.31 7.07 -3.92
N LEU A 125 -4.41 6.85 -5.22
CA LEU A 125 -4.83 7.85 -6.21
C LEU A 125 -5.97 7.29 -7.05
N VAL A 126 -7.11 7.98 -7.05
CA VAL A 126 -8.27 7.64 -7.90
C VAL A 126 -8.57 8.86 -8.76
N ALA A 127 -8.49 8.69 -10.08
CA ALA A 127 -8.81 9.73 -11.05
C ALA A 127 -9.60 9.11 -12.20
N TYR A 128 -10.71 9.75 -12.62
CA TYR A 128 -11.53 9.31 -13.73
C TYR A 128 -12.12 10.52 -14.46
N HIS A 129 -12.25 10.40 -15.78
CA HIS A 129 -13.02 11.35 -16.58
C HIS A 129 -14.51 11.00 -16.42
N VAL A 130 -15.34 11.99 -16.12
CA VAL A 130 -16.81 11.86 -16.02
C VAL A 130 -17.48 11.93 -17.39
#